data_AF-R9H7K4-F1
#
_entry.id   AF-R9H7K4-F1
#
_cell.length_a   1.000
_cell.length_b   1.000
_cell.length_c   1.000
_cell.angle_alpha   90.00
_cell.angle_beta   90.00
_cell.angle_gamma   90.00
#
_symmetry.space_group_name_H-M   'P 1'
#
loop_
_entity.id
_entity.type
_entity.pdbx_description
1 polymer ?
#
loop_
_entity_poly.entity_id
_entity_poly.type
_entity_poly.pdbx_seq_one_letter_code
_entity_poly.pdbx_strand_id
1 'polypeptide(L)'
;MKNLFLSLAVLLSTGLCVASCSDATVVSDEMPAMRDYQTDAEVLSKFVDVNKSLGEYYINVNKKNSPLAYIYDSDYQELQKVSPANRTRFEDELKALNSKLAVAVKREDVSQIVYSTYGGETWIRTINHDAAVTIEKTSPEEVGTVVTRGTRASLQLQADIVNEANFYAGTQIKSKIDINMFGYKYYYFEIGCKTDAKKTPESGGYPSGNGDNDRAIVMSGSGSMETWNFTWKASGSNPNTYWKFKGYLYNPTATGACLIRIDFID
;
A
#
# COMPACT_ATOMS: atom_id res chain seq x y z
N MET A 1 26.21 -6.14 -86.31
CA MET A 1 25.78 -7.54 -86.08
C MET A 1 27.02 -8.39 -85.90
N LYS A 2 27.06 -9.15 -84.79
CA LYS A 2 27.96 -10.26 -84.39
C LYS A 2 29.37 -10.31 -84.98
N ASN A 3 30.38 -10.33 -84.11
CA ASN A 3 31.67 -11.05 -84.23
C ASN A 3 32.31 -11.00 -82.82
N LEU A 4 32.30 -12.04 -81.98
CA LEU A 4 32.98 -13.34 -82.06
C LEU A 4 34.51 -13.22 -81.94
N PHE A 5 35.06 -13.90 -80.93
CA PHE A 5 36.49 -14.22 -80.69
C PHE A 5 37.41 -13.07 -80.25
N LEU A 6 38.46 -13.25 -79.45
CA LEU A 6 38.93 -14.27 -78.52
C LEU A 6 40.23 -13.62 -77.93
N SER A 7 40.44 -13.73 -76.62
CA SER A 7 41.74 -13.82 -75.92
C SER A 7 42.96 -12.97 -76.36
N LEU A 8 43.52 -12.18 -75.42
CA LEU A 8 44.86 -12.41 -74.80
C LEU A 8 45.08 -11.27 -73.76
N ALA A 9 44.96 -11.54 -72.45
CA ALA A 9 46.07 -11.79 -71.50
C ALA A 9 47.08 -10.63 -71.46
N VAL A 10 47.52 -10.05 -70.33
CA VAL A 10 48.15 -10.58 -69.10
C VAL A 10 48.22 -9.35 -68.14
N LEU A 11 47.97 -9.36 -66.82
CA LEU A 11 48.84 -9.75 -65.67
C LEU A 11 47.96 -9.62 -64.40
N LEU A 12 47.71 -10.67 -63.60
CA LEU A 12 48.56 -11.29 -62.56
C LEU A 12 48.97 -10.35 -61.41
N SER A 13 48.27 -10.48 -60.27
CA SER A 13 48.88 -10.45 -58.93
C SER A 13 47.89 -10.91 -57.85
N THR A 14 47.92 -12.23 -57.64
CA THR A 14 47.88 -13.01 -56.39
C THR A 14 47.69 -12.31 -55.04
N GLY A 15 46.86 -12.93 -54.18
CA GLY A 15 47.09 -12.92 -52.73
C GLY A 15 45.84 -12.88 -51.84
N LEU A 16 45.10 -14.00 -51.72
CA LEU A 16 44.32 -14.25 -50.51
C LEU A 16 45.30 -14.58 -49.38
N CYS A 17 45.36 -13.72 -48.36
CA CYS A 17 45.89 -14.07 -47.05
C CYS A 17 44.83 -13.68 -46.01
N VAL A 18 44.27 -14.71 -45.37
CA VAL A 18 43.48 -14.57 -44.13
C VAL A 18 44.42 -14.09 -43.02
N ALA A 19 44.14 -12.91 -42.46
CA ALA A 19 44.77 -12.46 -41.23
C ALA A 19 43.73 -12.55 -40.11
N SER A 20 43.95 -13.52 -39.22
CA SER A 20 43.35 -13.61 -37.89
C SER A 20 43.56 -12.29 -37.14
N CYS A 21 42.48 -11.58 -36.85
CA CYS A 21 42.48 -10.58 -35.79
C CYS A 21 41.77 -11.21 -34.60
N SER A 22 42.56 -11.45 -33.57
CA SER A 22 42.14 -11.89 -32.25
C SER A 22 40.92 -11.09 -31.80
N ASP A 23 39.81 -11.78 -31.57
CA ASP A 23 38.63 -11.22 -30.94
C ASP A 23 38.99 -10.99 -29.47
N ALA A 24 39.64 -9.87 -29.18
CA ALA A 24 39.61 -9.30 -27.86
C ALA A 24 38.22 -8.70 -27.72
N THR A 25 37.25 -9.55 -27.37
CA THR A 25 36.03 -9.13 -26.70
C THR A 25 36.48 -8.40 -25.45
N VAL A 26 36.67 -7.09 -25.58
CA VAL A 26 36.57 -6.17 -24.47
C VAL A 26 35.15 -6.40 -23.99
N VAL A 27 35.01 -7.24 -22.97
CA VAL A 27 33.88 -7.21 -22.06
C VAL A 27 33.91 -5.78 -21.58
N SER A 28 33.16 -4.91 -22.26
CA SER A 28 32.71 -3.67 -21.67
C SER A 28 32.06 -4.12 -20.38
N ASP A 29 32.73 -3.85 -19.26
CA ASP A 29 32.14 -3.94 -17.93
C ASP A 29 30.78 -3.27 -18.05
N GLU A 30 29.74 -4.09 -18.17
CA GLU A 30 28.38 -3.62 -18.06
C GLU A 30 28.35 -3.05 -16.65
N MET A 31 28.34 -1.72 -16.54
CA MET A 31 27.98 -1.05 -15.29
C MET A 31 26.75 -1.80 -14.79
N PRO A 32 26.78 -2.42 -13.59
CA PRO A 32 25.69 -3.26 -13.14
C PRO A 32 24.42 -2.45 -13.33
N ALA A 33 23.50 -2.95 -14.17
CA ALA A 33 22.29 -2.24 -14.52
C ALA A 33 21.70 -1.70 -13.21
N MET A 34 21.64 -0.37 -13.08
CA MET A 34 21.21 0.26 -11.85
C MET A 34 19.83 -0.30 -11.52
N ARG A 35 19.74 -1.10 -10.45
CA ARG A 35 18.49 -1.72 -10.03
C ARG A 35 17.46 -0.63 -9.83
N ASP A 36 16.30 -0.79 -10.43
CA ASP A 36 15.28 0.23 -10.39
C ASP A 36 14.72 0.38 -8.96
N TYR A 37 14.21 1.56 -8.66
CA TYR A 37 13.69 1.87 -7.33
C TYR A 37 12.57 0.95 -6.89
N GLN A 38 11.68 0.55 -7.82
CA GLN A 38 10.50 -0.24 -7.49
C GLN A 38 10.90 -1.64 -7.03
N THR A 39 11.86 -2.28 -7.70
CA THR A 39 12.40 -3.59 -7.28
C THR A 39 13.04 -3.50 -5.89
N ASP A 40 13.85 -2.47 -5.63
CA ASP A 40 14.50 -2.30 -4.33
C ASP A 40 13.50 -1.95 -3.22
N ALA A 41 12.51 -1.11 -3.50
CA ALA A 41 11.46 -0.74 -2.56
C ALA A 41 10.58 -1.95 -2.19
N GLU A 42 10.29 -2.84 -3.15
CA GLU A 42 9.61 -4.11 -2.87
C GLU A 42 10.40 -4.95 -1.87
N VAL A 43 11.71 -5.12 -2.08
CA VAL A 43 12.57 -5.85 -1.14
C VAL A 43 12.56 -5.18 0.22
N LEU A 44 12.78 -3.86 0.29
CA LEU A 44 12.82 -3.11 1.55
C LEU A 44 11.51 -3.19 2.33
N SER A 45 10.36 -3.15 1.62
CA SER A 45 9.02 -3.21 2.24
C SER A 45 8.81 -4.46 3.09
N LYS A 46 9.43 -5.58 2.72
CA LYS A 46 9.38 -6.86 3.45
C LYS A 46 10.02 -6.78 4.84
N PHE A 47 10.96 -5.86 5.01
CA PHE A 47 11.70 -5.65 6.26
C PHE A 47 11.16 -4.47 7.06
N VAL A 48 10.12 -3.78 6.60
CA VAL A 48 9.50 -2.70 7.35
C VAL A 48 8.75 -3.26 8.56
N ASP A 49 8.99 -2.63 9.71
CA ASP A 49 8.36 -2.94 10.99
C ASP A 49 7.92 -1.64 11.68
N VAL A 50 7.16 -1.79 12.77
CA VAL A 50 6.63 -0.64 13.52
C VAL A 50 7.19 -0.64 14.93
N ASN A 51 7.85 0.45 15.30
CA ASN A 51 8.18 0.72 16.69
C ASN A 51 6.89 1.11 17.40
N LYS A 52 6.26 0.17 18.10
CA LYS A 52 4.96 0.37 18.76
C LYS A 52 5.01 1.37 19.92
N SER A 53 6.19 1.63 20.49
CA SER A 53 6.35 2.63 21.55
C SER A 53 6.30 4.06 21.00
N LEU A 54 6.87 4.29 19.81
CA LEU A 54 6.88 5.61 19.17
C LEU A 54 5.69 5.81 18.22
N GLY A 55 5.24 4.73 17.57
CA GLY A 55 4.30 4.78 16.45
C GLY A 55 4.99 5.19 15.15
N GLU A 56 6.12 4.55 14.84
CA GLU A 56 6.95 4.89 13.69
C GLU A 56 7.36 3.64 12.93
N TYR A 57 7.36 3.73 11.59
CA TYR A 57 7.91 2.73 10.71
C TYR A 57 9.44 2.81 10.66
N TYR A 58 10.09 1.65 10.60
CA TYR A 58 11.54 1.54 10.41
C TYR A 58 11.89 0.25 9.65
N ILE A 59 13.09 0.21 9.07
CA ILE A 59 13.61 -1.01 8.44
C ILE A 59 14.21 -1.90 9.53
N ASN A 60 13.58 -3.04 9.78
CA ASN A 60 14.07 -4.09 10.64
C ASN A 60 14.74 -5.19 9.79
N VAL A 61 16.05 -5.09 9.59
CA VAL A 61 16.82 -6.06 8.80
C VAL A 61 16.77 -7.49 9.38
N ASN A 62 16.36 -7.64 10.64
CA ASN A 62 16.22 -8.93 11.31
C ASN A 62 14.79 -9.49 11.24
N LYS A 63 13.85 -8.76 10.60
CA LYS A 63 12.46 -9.21 10.46
C LYS A 63 12.40 -10.50 9.65
N LYS A 64 11.66 -11.48 10.19
CA LYS A 64 11.34 -12.72 9.50
C LYS A 64 9.91 -12.62 8.99
N ASN A 65 9.78 -12.35 7.70
CA ASN A 65 8.53 -12.02 7.00
C ASN A 65 7.71 -13.26 6.59
N SER A 66 8.24 -14.47 6.78
CA SER A 66 7.54 -15.73 6.52
C SER A 66 8.15 -16.87 7.35
N PRO A 67 7.42 -17.97 7.61
CA PRO A 67 8.00 -19.17 8.21
C PRO A 67 9.18 -19.73 7.40
N LEU A 68 9.17 -19.57 6.08
CA LEU A 68 10.27 -20.00 5.21
C LEU A 68 11.53 -19.14 5.39
N ALA A 69 11.43 -17.90 5.87
CA ALA A 69 12.58 -17.03 6.14
C ALA A 69 13.51 -17.55 7.27
N TYR A 70 13.05 -18.56 8.02
CA TYR A 70 13.86 -19.30 8.99
C TYR A 70 14.68 -20.42 8.36
N ILE A 71 14.31 -20.86 7.15
CA ILE A 71 14.94 -21.96 6.41
C ILE A 71 15.78 -21.41 5.26
N TYR A 72 15.24 -20.46 4.51
CA TYR A 72 15.87 -19.84 3.35
C TYR A 72 16.05 -18.34 3.58
N ASP A 73 17.26 -17.84 3.37
CA ASP A 73 17.61 -16.44 3.60
C ASP A 73 17.49 -15.56 2.34
N SER A 74 16.67 -16.00 1.37
CA SER A 74 16.61 -15.38 0.03
C SER A 74 16.24 -13.91 0.06
N ASP A 75 15.28 -13.51 0.91
CA ASP A 75 14.89 -12.11 1.04
C ASP A 75 16.03 -11.27 1.64
N TYR A 76 16.82 -11.83 2.56
CA TYR A 76 17.98 -11.13 3.12
C TYR A 76 19.09 -11.00 2.08
N GLN A 77 19.32 -12.02 1.25
CA GLN A 77 20.26 -11.93 0.13
C GLN A 77 19.83 -10.87 -0.89
N GLU A 78 18.52 -10.73 -1.16
CA GLU A 78 17.99 -9.65 -1.98
C GLU A 78 18.13 -8.27 -1.34
N LEU A 79 18.00 -8.19 0.00
CA LEU A 79 18.24 -6.97 0.76
C LEU A 79 19.69 -6.48 0.64
N GLN A 80 20.67 -7.40 0.58
CA GLN A 80 22.08 -7.03 0.39
C GLN A 80 22.38 -6.44 -1.00
N LYS A 81 21.51 -6.69 -1.99
CA LYS A 81 21.64 -6.17 -3.36
C LYS A 81 20.99 -4.81 -3.55
N VAL A 82 20.30 -4.29 -2.53
CA VAL A 82 19.62 -3.00 -2.60
C VAL A 82 20.63 -1.88 -2.82
N SER A 83 20.38 -1.03 -3.81
CA SER A 83 21.20 0.13 -4.08
C SER A 83 21.19 1.10 -2.88
N PRO A 84 22.34 1.62 -2.44
CA PRO A 84 22.39 2.62 -1.37
C PRO A 84 21.50 3.84 -1.64
N ALA A 85 21.46 4.31 -2.90
CA ALA A 85 20.63 5.45 -3.28
C ALA A 85 19.12 5.15 -3.15
N ASN A 86 18.68 3.96 -3.57
CA ASN A 86 17.29 3.54 -3.44
C ASN A 86 16.90 3.34 -1.97
N ARG A 87 17.81 2.79 -1.16
CA ARG A 87 17.62 2.66 0.29
C ARG A 87 17.44 4.00 0.96
N THR A 88 18.33 4.97 0.71
CA THR A 88 18.20 6.32 1.29
C THR A 88 16.88 6.96 0.90
N ARG A 89 16.47 6.85 -0.37
CA ARG A 89 15.18 7.36 -0.83
C ARG A 89 14.00 6.70 -0.09
N PHE A 90 14.03 5.38 0.09
CA PHE A 90 12.97 4.67 0.81
C PHE A 90 12.92 5.05 2.29
N GLU A 91 14.07 5.23 2.94
CA GLU A 91 14.16 5.72 4.33
C GLU A 91 13.58 7.14 4.46
N ASP A 92 13.82 8.02 3.48
CA ASP A 92 13.22 9.36 3.43
C ASP A 92 11.69 9.29 3.24
N GLU A 93 11.19 8.38 2.41
CA GLU A 93 9.75 8.14 2.23
C GLU A 93 9.10 7.64 3.54
N LEU A 94 9.75 6.73 4.29
CA LEU A 94 9.29 6.32 5.62
C LEU A 94 9.31 7.47 6.62
N LYS A 95 10.34 8.32 6.60
CA LYS A 95 10.43 9.49 7.48
C LYS A 95 9.30 10.49 7.21
N ALA A 96 8.94 10.68 5.94
CA ALA A 96 7.80 11.52 5.55
C ALA A 96 6.48 10.93 6.07
N LEU A 97 6.29 9.62 5.99
CA LEU A 97 5.14 8.93 6.57
C LEU A 97 5.08 9.09 8.10
N ASN A 98 6.20 8.83 8.79
CA ASN A 98 6.30 8.96 10.25
C ASN A 98 5.97 10.39 10.71
N SER A 99 6.39 11.40 9.96
CA SER A 99 6.07 12.81 10.25
C SER A 99 4.56 13.07 10.19
N LYS A 100 3.83 12.46 9.23
CA LYS A 100 2.36 12.56 9.14
C LYS A 100 1.69 11.86 10.32
N LEU A 101 2.18 10.68 10.71
CA LEU A 101 1.65 9.91 11.84
C LEU A 101 1.86 10.65 13.17
N ALA A 102 3.01 11.31 13.35
CA ALA A 102 3.28 12.14 14.52
C ALA A 102 2.31 13.34 14.66
N VAL A 103 1.83 13.88 13.54
CA VAL A 103 0.77 14.90 13.52
C VAL A 103 -0.59 14.27 13.83
N ALA A 104 -0.90 13.12 13.22
CA ALA A 104 -2.16 12.41 13.41
C ALA A 104 -2.44 12.03 14.87
N VAL A 105 -1.42 11.60 15.61
CA VAL A 105 -1.56 11.24 17.04
C VAL A 105 -1.99 12.42 17.91
N LYS A 106 -1.74 13.66 17.49
CA LYS A 106 -2.07 14.88 18.24
C LYS A 106 -3.42 15.49 17.84
N ARG A 107 -4.06 14.94 16.82
CA ARG A 107 -5.33 15.45 16.29
C ARG A 107 -6.50 14.97 17.15
N GLU A 108 -7.31 15.91 17.62
CA GLU A 108 -8.50 15.59 18.41
C GLU A 108 -9.52 14.80 17.61
N ASP A 109 -9.58 14.95 16.29
CA ASP A 109 -10.51 14.23 15.44
C ASP A 109 -10.08 12.78 15.13
N VAL A 110 -8.87 12.35 15.49
CA VAL A 110 -8.39 10.98 15.21
C VAL A 110 -8.68 10.05 16.39
N SER A 111 -9.40 8.95 16.16
CA SER A 111 -9.69 7.94 17.20
C SER A 111 -8.68 6.81 17.23
N GLN A 112 -8.25 6.34 16.06
CA GLN A 112 -7.34 5.20 15.91
C GLN A 112 -6.42 5.41 14.70
N ILE A 113 -5.22 4.83 14.78
CA ILE A 113 -4.27 4.76 13.67
C ILE A 113 -3.93 3.31 13.41
N VAL A 114 -4.10 2.87 12.16
CA VAL A 114 -3.75 1.53 11.69
C VAL A 114 -2.41 1.59 10.99
N TYR A 115 -1.48 0.81 11.50
CA TYR A 115 -0.17 0.60 10.92
C TYR A 115 -0.15 -0.77 10.25
N SER A 116 0.01 -0.79 8.93
CA SER A 116 0.15 -2.01 8.15
C SER A 116 1.59 -2.21 7.68
N THR A 117 2.07 -3.45 7.73
CA THR A 117 3.37 -3.87 7.17
C THR A 117 3.21 -5.10 6.30
N TYR A 118 4.24 -5.41 5.51
CA TYR A 118 4.27 -6.56 4.61
C TYR A 118 3.76 -7.86 5.26
N GLY A 119 3.06 -8.68 4.47
CA GLY A 119 2.63 -10.02 4.88
C GLY A 119 1.33 -10.06 5.68
N GLY A 120 0.54 -8.98 5.68
CA GLY A 120 -0.75 -9.01 6.37
C GLY A 120 -0.68 -8.59 7.84
N GLU A 121 0.46 -8.09 8.32
CA GLU A 121 0.64 -7.63 9.70
C GLU A 121 0.06 -6.24 9.90
N THR A 122 -0.76 -6.07 10.94
CA THR A 122 -1.34 -4.79 11.31
C THR A 122 -1.24 -4.56 12.81
N TRP A 123 -1.04 -3.31 13.19
CA TRP A 123 -1.14 -2.84 14.56
C TRP A 123 -2.07 -1.64 14.62
N ILE A 124 -3.03 -1.67 15.53
CA ILE A 124 -4.00 -0.60 15.71
C ILE A 124 -3.63 0.13 17.00
N ARG A 125 -3.24 1.40 16.87
CA ARG A 125 -2.98 2.30 17.99
C ARG A 125 -4.25 3.08 18.29
N THR A 126 -4.86 2.83 19.45
CA THR A 126 -5.97 3.64 19.93
C THR A 126 -5.46 4.97 20.47
N ILE A 127 -6.03 6.06 19.98
CA ILE A 127 -5.74 7.44 20.41
C ILE A 127 -6.84 7.92 21.37
N ASN A 128 -8.10 7.64 21.03
CA ASN A 128 -9.25 7.92 21.86
C ASN A 128 -10.03 6.62 22.15
N HIS A 129 -10.10 6.24 23.42
CA HIS A 129 -10.82 5.04 23.87
C HIS A 129 -12.34 5.22 23.95
N ASP A 130 -12.82 6.45 23.99
CA ASP A 130 -14.24 6.80 24.08
C ASP A 130 -14.87 7.04 22.69
N ALA A 131 -14.16 6.64 21.62
CA ALA A 131 -14.65 6.80 20.26
C ALA A 131 -15.93 5.99 20.03
N ALA A 132 -16.94 6.63 19.43
CA ALA A 132 -18.22 5.99 19.12
C ALA A 132 -18.09 4.82 18.13
N VAL A 133 -17.01 4.80 17.34
CA VAL A 133 -16.67 3.72 16.43
C VAL A 133 -15.25 3.28 16.69
N THR A 134 -15.06 1.97 16.81
CA THR A 134 -13.75 1.33 16.90
C THR A 134 -13.57 0.27 15.84
N ILE A 135 -12.32 -0.04 15.49
CA ILE A 135 -11.96 -1.13 14.60
C ILE A 135 -10.99 -2.11 15.25
N GLU A 136 -11.09 -3.36 14.80
CA GLU A 136 -10.17 -4.45 15.12
C GLU A 136 -9.83 -5.25 13.86
N LYS A 137 -8.65 -5.88 13.84
CA LYS A 137 -8.25 -6.78 12.75
C LYS A 137 -9.19 -7.99 12.72
N THR A 138 -9.57 -8.44 11.52
CA THR A 138 -10.42 -9.61 11.32
C THR A 138 -9.77 -10.59 10.35
N SER A 139 -10.03 -11.88 10.51
CA SER A 139 -9.49 -12.90 9.62
C SER A 139 -10.15 -12.85 8.23
N PRO A 140 -9.44 -13.24 7.15
CA PRO A 140 -10.05 -13.36 5.82
C PRO A 140 -11.24 -14.34 5.79
N GLU A 141 -11.18 -15.42 6.56
CA GLU A 141 -12.26 -16.42 6.65
C GLU A 141 -13.54 -15.82 7.22
N GLU A 142 -13.41 -14.97 8.23
CA GLU A 142 -14.53 -14.25 8.83
C GLU A 142 -15.14 -13.21 7.89
N VAL A 143 -14.38 -12.68 6.94
CA VAL A 143 -14.92 -11.80 5.89
C VAL A 143 -15.55 -12.65 4.76
N GLY A 144 -14.89 -13.75 4.37
CA GLY A 144 -15.30 -14.65 3.30
C GLY A 144 -16.55 -15.50 3.60
N THR A 145 -16.78 -15.86 4.87
CA THR A 145 -18.02 -16.54 5.31
C THR A 145 -19.25 -15.64 5.21
N VAL A 146 -19.05 -14.32 5.22
CA VAL A 146 -20.12 -13.32 5.05
C VAL A 146 -20.46 -13.07 3.58
N VAL A 147 -19.80 -13.71 2.61
CA VAL A 147 -20.14 -13.57 1.17
C VAL A 147 -21.56 -14.10 0.85
N THR A 148 -22.20 -14.83 1.77
CA THR A 148 -23.64 -15.13 1.71
C THR A 148 -24.55 -13.92 2.00
N ARG A 149 -23.99 -12.83 2.54
CA ARG A 149 -24.61 -11.51 2.73
C ARG A 149 -23.87 -10.48 1.85
N GLY A 150 -24.59 -9.85 0.92
CA GLY A 150 -23.99 -9.00 -0.09
C GLY A 150 -23.30 -7.74 0.48
N THR A 151 -22.25 -7.27 -0.21
CA THR A 151 -21.63 -5.95 0.02
C THR A 151 -22.69 -4.88 0.17
N ARG A 152 -22.68 -4.14 1.28
CA ARG A 152 -23.67 -3.09 1.57
C ARG A 152 -23.35 -1.80 0.84
N ALA A 153 -22.08 -1.42 0.84
CA ALA A 153 -21.57 -0.24 0.15
C ALA A 153 -20.06 -0.39 -0.09
N SER A 154 -19.54 0.42 -1.01
CA SER A 154 -18.11 0.47 -1.31
C SER A 154 -17.63 1.92 -1.38
N LEU A 155 -16.38 2.14 -0.98
CA LEU A 155 -15.61 3.37 -1.23
C LEU A 155 -14.45 3.04 -2.15
N GLN A 156 -14.22 3.91 -3.13
CA GLN A 156 -12.97 3.91 -3.88
C GLN A 156 -12.28 5.25 -3.64
N LEU A 157 -11.12 5.22 -3.00
CA LEU A 157 -10.42 6.45 -2.67
C LEU A 157 -9.68 6.99 -3.88
N GLN A 158 -9.75 8.29 -4.04
CA GLN A 158 -9.05 9.05 -5.07
C GLN A 158 -8.43 10.27 -4.41
N ALA A 159 -7.25 10.67 -4.87
CA ALA A 159 -6.60 11.87 -4.37
C ALA A 159 -7.48 13.10 -4.64
N ASP A 160 -7.51 14.03 -3.69
CA ASP A 160 -8.24 15.30 -3.77
C ASP A 160 -9.78 15.18 -3.92
N ILE A 161 -10.34 13.97 -3.77
CA ILE A 161 -11.78 13.71 -3.87
C ILE A 161 -12.28 13.05 -2.59
N VAL A 162 -13.31 13.64 -1.99
CA VAL A 162 -14.04 13.04 -0.89
C VAL A 162 -14.99 11.98 -1.44
N ASN A 163 -14.84 10.74 -0.97
CA ASN A 163 -15.73 9.65 -1.34
C ASN A 163 -16.62 9.30 -0.15
N GLU A 164 -17.91 9.09 -0.36
CA GLU A 164 -18.86 8.76 0.71
C GLU A 164 -19.59 7.44 0.45
N ALA A 165 -19.86 6.69 1.52
CA ALA A 165 -20.63 5.45 1.49
C ALA A 165 -21.50 5.38 2.75
N ASN A 166 -22.80 5.15 2.57
CA ASN A 166 -23.75 5.18 3.67
C ASN A 166 -24.78 4.06 3.54
N PHE A 167 -25.13 3.41 4.64
CA PHE A 167 -26.10 2.32 4.67
C PHE A 167 -26.58 2.05 6.10
N TYR A 168 -27.64 1.26 6.23
CA TYR A 168 -28.11 0.73 7.50
C TYR A 168 -27.60 -0.70 7.71
N ALA A 169 -27.14 -1.02 8.92
CA ALA A 169 -26.68 -2.35 9.31
C ALA A 169 -26.77 -2.53 10.84
N GLY A 170 -26.32 -3.69 11.34
CA GLY A 170 -26.13 -3.88 12.78
C GLY A 170 -25.07 -2.94 13.38
N THR A 171 -24.88 -3.04 14.69
CA THR A 171 -23.83 -2.30 15.43
C THR A 171 -22.42 -2.79 15.13
N GLN A 172 -22.30 -3.91 14.41
CA GLN A 172 -21.04 -4.46 13.95
C GLN A 172 -21.13 -4.73 12.45
N ILE A 173 -20.12 -4.27 11.72
CA ILE A 173 -19.93 -4.56 10.29
C ILE A 173 -18.48 -5.02 10.06
N LYS A 174 -18.22 -5.61 8.90
CA LYS A 174 -16.88 -5.96 8.44
C LYS A 174 -16.49 -5.11 7.23
N SER A 175 -15.20 -4.97 6.98
CA SER A 175 -14.70 -4.39 5.75
C SER A 175 -13.54 -5.18 5.18
N LYS A 176 -13.48 -5.21 3.85
CA LYS A 176 -12.30 -5.59 3.09
C LYS A 176 -11.72 -4.34 2.45
N ILE A 177 -10.44 -4.05 2.70
CA ILE A 177 -9.70 -2.92 2.11
C ILE A 177 -8.64 -3.51 1.18
N ASP A 178 -8.82 -3.33 -0.12
CA ASP A 178 -7.82 -3.69 -1.13
C ASP A 178 -7.01 -2.44 -1.49
N ILE A 179 -5.68 -2.56 -1.41
CA ILE A 179 -4.71 -1.50 -1.70
C ILE A 179 -3.82 -1.97 -2.84
N ASN A 180 -3.93 -1.31 -3.98
CA ASN A 180 -3.03 -1.51 -5.11
C ASN A 180 -2.13 -0.28 -5.23
N MET A 181 -0.85 -0.43 -4.85
CA MET A 181 0.14 0.65 -4.84
C MET A 181 1.10 0.48 -6.01
N PHE A 182 1.17 1.48 -6.89
CA PHE A 182 2.08 1.47 -8.02
C PHE A 182 3.34 2.30 -7.69
N GLY A 183 4.52 1.68 -7.85
CA GLY A 183 5.81 2.32 -7.56
C GLY A 183 6.27 2.26 -6.10
N TYR A 184 5.65 1.41 -5.27
CA TYR A 184 6.16 0.96 -3.96
C TYR A 184 6.59 2.08 -2.98
N LYS A 185 5.77 3.14 -2.92
CA LYS A 185 5.86 4.20 -1.90
C LYS A 185 5.08 3.78 -0.65
N TYR A 186 4.78 4.75 0.22
CA TYR A 186 3.78 4.59 1.27
C TYR A 186 2.38 5.05 0.86
N TYR A 187 1.35 4.50 1.51
CA TYR A 187 0.01 5.08 1.57
C TYR A 187 -0.25 5.74 2.92
N TYR A 188 -1.04 6.80 2.87
CA TYR A 188 -1.64 7.43 4.04
C TYR A 188 -3.02 7.94 3.63
N PHE A 189 -4.06 7.42 4.29
CA PHE A 189 -5.45 7.79 4.02
C PHE A 189 -6.26 7.78 5.32
N GLU A 190 -7.42 8.43 5.30
CA GLU A 190 -8.34 8.51 6.42
C GLU A 190 -9.72 8.01 6.03
N ILE A 191 -10.35 7.33 6.99
CA ILE A 191 -11.77 6.99 6.93
C ILE A 191 -12.43 7.69 8.11
N GLY A 192 -13.17 8.76 7.82
CA GLY A 192 -14.12 9.35 8.77
C GLY A 192 -15.32 8.44 8.89
N CYS A 193 -15.72 8.10 10.11
CA CYS A 193 -16.90 7.29 10.37
C CYS A 193 -17.85 7.98 11.33
N LYS A 194 -19.13 8.00 10.98
CA LYS A 194 -20.22 8.47 11.82
C LYS A 194 -21.32 7.42 11.87
N THR A 195 -21.83 7.17 13.07
CA THR A 195 -22.99 6.32 13.30
C THR A 195 -24.13 7.12 13.92
N ASP A 196 -25.35 6.92 13.44
CA ASP A 196 -26.58 7.50 14.02
C ASP A 196 -26.43 8.98 14.42
N ALA A 197 -25.88 9.78 13.49
CA ALA A 197 -25.76 11.24 13.60
C ALA A 197 -27.05 11.85 14.14
N LYS A 198 -26.96 12.81 15.09
CA LYS A 198 -28.14 13.47 15.69
C LYS A 198 -29.26 13.67 14.66
N LYS A 199 -30.40 13.02 14.89
CA LYS A 199 -31.67 13.32 14.20
C LYS A 199 -32.41 14.49 14.86
N THR A 200 -31.72 15.33 15.63
CA THR A 200 -32.33 16.45 16.36
C THR A 200 -32.10 17.75 15.58
N PRO A 201 -33.15 18.40 15.04
CA PRO A 201 -33.08 19.80 14.65
C PRO A 201 -32.68 20.63 15.86
N GLU A 202 -31.86 21.65 15.67
CA GLU A 202 -31.70 22.69 16.69
C GLU A 202 -33.10 23.25 17.00
N SER A 203 -33.49 23.19 18.29
CA SER A 203 -34.80 23.55 18.87
C SER A 203 -35.89 22.46 18.90
N GLY A 204 -35.90 21.69 20.01
CA GLY A 204 -37.13 21.34 20.72
C GLY A 204 -37.77 19.97 20.44
N GLY A 205 -37.27 18.91 21.11
CA GLY A 205 -37.93 17.60 21.22
C GLY A 205 -36.94 16.43 21.23
N TYR A 206 -37.02 15.56 22.25
CA TYR A 206 -36.16 14.37 22.52
C TYR A 206 -35.88 13.52 21.24
N PRO A 207 -34.68 12.88 21.05
CA PRO A 207 -34.09 11.99 22.06
C PRO A 207 -32.59 12.14 22.38
N SER A 208 -32.24 11.65 23.57
CA SER A 208 -30.86 11.52 24.04
C SER A 208 -30.09 10.54 23.15
N GLY A 209 -29.09 11.05 22.44
CA GLY A 209 -28.09 10.26 21.75
C GLY A 209 -26.77 11.01 21.81
N ASN A 210 -25.74 10.38 22.40
CA ASN A 210 -24.37 10.92 22.50
C ASN A 210 -23.62 10.85 21.14
N GLY A 211 -24.27 11.26 20.05
CA GLY A 211 -23.75 11.10 18.69
C GLY A 211 -23.32 12.42 18.08
N ASP A 212 -22.16 12.95 18.47
CA ASP A 212 -21.44 13.92 17.64
C ASP A 212 -19.97 13.95 18.03
N ASN A 213 -19.16 13.24 17.24
CA ASN A 213 -17.89 13.72 16.72
C ASN A 213 -17.52 12.77 15.59
N ASP A 214 -17.52 13.27 14.36
CA ASP A 214 -16.96 12.56 13.22
C ASP A 214 -15.48 12.29 13.56
N ARG A 215 -15.13 11.05 13.89
CA ARG A 215 -13.75 10.68 14.19
C ARG A 215 -13.14 9.98 12.98
N ALA A 216 -11.93 10.39 12.64
CA ALA A 216 -11.12 9.78 11.60
C ALA A 216 -10.37 8.58 12.16
N ILE A 217 -10.37 7.50 11.39
CA ILE A 217 -9.41 6.40 11.53
C ILE A 217 -8.36 6.59 10.45
N VAL A 218 -7.12 6.78 10.86
CA VAL A 218 -5.97 6.94 9.96
C VAL A 218 -5.45 5.56 9.60
N MET A 219 -5.12 5.37 8.32
CA MET A 219 -4.64 4.11 7.78
C MET A 219 -3.33 4.36 7.02
N SER A 220 -2.29 3.58 7.34
CA SER A 220 -0.96 3.74 6.74
C SER A 220 -0.24 2.41 6.49
N GLY A 221 0.73 2.43 5.58
CA GLY A 221 1.63 1.32 5.29
C GLY A 221 2.52 1.62 4.08
N SER A 222 3.40 0.68 3.75
CA SER A 222 4.44 0.85 2.71
C SER A 222 4.58 -0.36 1.78
N GLY A 223 3.53 -1.14 1.61
CA GLY A 223 3.49 -2.31 0.73
C GLY A 223 2.76 -2.07 -0.59
N SER A 224 2.68 -3.13 -1.38
CA SER A 224 1.96 -3.18 -2.65
C SER A 224 1.06 -4.40 -2.69
N MET A 225 -0.07 -4.28 -3.40
CA MET A 225 -1.06 -5.35 -3.58
C MET A 225 -1.49 -6.00 -2.25
N GLU A 226 -1.98 -5.17 -1.33
CA GLU A 226 -2.33 -5.60 0.03
C GLU A 226 -3.84 -5.68 0.21
N THR A 227 -4.28 -6.63 1.04
CA THR A 227 -5.69 -6.74 1.46
C THR A 227 -5.77 -6.75 2.97
N TRP A 228 -6.57 -5.85 3.53
CA TRP A 228 -6.79 -5.69 4.96
C TRP A 228 -8.25 -5.95 5.33
N ASN A 229 -8.45 -6.67 6.42
CA ASN A 229 -9.78 -7.04 6.89
C ASN A 229 -9.99 -6.50 8.31
N PHE A 230 -11.11 -5.81 8.51
CA PHE A 230 -11.44 -5.21 9.80
C PHE A 230 -12.89 -5.47 10.18
N THR A 231 -13.13 -5.54 11.48
CA THR A 231 -14.46 -5.43 12.08
C THR A 231 -14.59 -4.02 12.66
N TRP A 232 -15.70 -3.36 12.34
CA TRP A 232 -16.08 -2.05 12.87
C TRP A 232 -17.18 -2.23 13.90
N LYS A 233 -17.05 -1.58 15.05
CA LYS A 233 -17.99 -1.67 16.16
C LYS A 233 -18.46 -0.28 16.56
N ALA A 234 -19.77 -0.06 16.49
CA ALA A 234 -20.42 1.11 17.06
C ALA A 234 -20.65 0.89 18.58
N SER A 235 -20.48 1.93 19.39
CA SER A 235 -20.69 1.87 20.85
C SER A 235 -22.16 1.77 21.25
N GLY A 236 -23.09 2.03 20.32
CA GLY A 236 -24.52 1.94 20.55
C GLY A 236 -25.08 0.51 20.50
N SER A 237 -26.35 0.36 20.88
CA SER A 237 -27.08 -0.92 20.83
C SER A 237 -28.18 -0.96 19.77
N ASN A 238 -28.26 0.06 18.90
CA ASN A 238 -29.29 0.16 17.87
C ASN A 238 -29.07 -0.94 16.80
N PRO A 239 -29.97 -1.94 16.69
CA PRO A 239 -29.82 -3.03 15.73
C PRO A 239 -29.93 -2.57 14.27
N ASN A 240 -30.36 -1.33 14.03
CA ASN A 240 -30.42 -0.69 12.72
C ASN A 240 -29.63 0.63 12.74
N THR A 241 -28.33 0.51 12.98
CA THR A 241 -27.38 1.63 13.00
C THR A 241 -27.19 2.19 11.59
N TYR A 242 -27.34 3.50 11.43
CA TYR A 242 -26.99 4.21 10.20
C TYR A 242 -25.50 4.51 10.17
N TRP A 243 -24.78 3.87 9.26
CA TRP A 243 -23.35 4.07 9.03
C TRP A 243 -23.13 5.10 7.92
N LYS A 244 -22.26 6.07 8.17
CA LYS A 244 -21.79 7.06 7.21
C LYS A 244 -20.27 7.10 7.22
N PHE A 245 -19.67 6.77 6.07
CA PHE A 245 -18.23 6.78 5.86
C PHE A 245 -17.83 7.89 4.89
N LYS A 246 -16.69 8.52 5.17
CA LYS A 246 -16.00 9.44 4.27
C LYS A 246 -14.54 9.04 4.13
N GLY A 247 -14.08 8.83 2.90
CA GLY A 247 -12.71 8.45 2.61
C GLY A 247 -11.90 9.60 2.02
N TYR A 248 -10.67 9.76 2.50
CA TYR A 248 -9.70 10.77 2.06
C TYR A 248 -8.33 10.13 1.80
N LEU A 249 -7.84 10.20 0.56
CA LEU A 249 -6.50 9.75 0.21
C LEU A 249 -5.53 10.94 0.21
N TYR A 250 -4.54 10.93 1.09
CA TYR A 250 -3.52 11.99 1.13
C TYR A 250 -2.19 11.58 0.49
N ASN A 251 -1.88 10.28 0.46
CA ASN A 251 -0.73 9.76 -0.26
C ASN A 251 -0.97 8.34 -0.78
N PRO A 252 -0.50 8.02 -2.00
CA PRO A 252 0.06 8.95 -3.00
C PRO A 252 -1.04 9.80 -3.66
N THR A 253 -0.66 10.98 -4.20
CA THR A 253 -1.60 11.89 -4.88
C THR A 253 -1.53 11.85 -6.40
N ALA A 254 -0.47 11.28 -6.98
CA ALA A 254 -0.33 11.16 -8.42
C ALA A 254 -1.43 10.24 -8.99
N THR A 255 -2.07 10.68 -10.08
CA THR A 255 -3.09 9.90 -10.79
C THR A 255 -2.55 8.53 -11.18
N GLY A 256 -3.28 7.47 -10.83
CA GLY A 256 -2.88 6.09 -11.11
C GLY A 256 -1.76 5.54 -10.22
N ALA A 257 -1.27 6.31 -9.23
CA ALA A 257 -0.23 5.82 -8.31
C ALA A 257 -0.77 4.86 -7.24
N CYS A 258 -2.07 4.94 -6.94
CA CYS A 258 -2.72 4.00 -6.03
C CYS A 258 -4.20 3.86 -6.34
N LEU A 259 -4.73 2.65 -6.11
CA LEU A 259 -6.15 2.37 -6.03
C LEU A 259 -6.43 1.75 -4.67
N ILE A 260 -7.24 2.43 -3.84
CA ILE A 260 -7.72 1.89 -2.57
C ILE A 260 -9.22 1.69 -2.68
N ARG A 261 -9.67 0.45 -2.52
CA ARG A 261 -11.09 0.09 -2.48
C ARG A 261 -11.43 -0.48 -1.12
N ILE A 262 -12.52 -0.02 -0.54
CA ILE A 262 -13.06 -0.50 0.72
C ILE A 262 -14.46 -1.02 0.45
N ASP A 263 -14.70 -2.30 0.70
CA ASP A 263 -16.03 -2.91 0.65
C ASP A 263 -16.52 -3.13 2.08
N PHE A 264 -17.71 -2.60 2.40
CA PHE A 264 -18.37 -2.80 3.70
C PHE A 264 -19.41 -3.93 3.61
N ILE A 265 -19.40 -4.79 4.62
CA ILE A 265 -20.07 -6.10 4.64
C ILE A 265 -20.77 -6.28 6.00
N ASP A 266 -21.95 -6.89 6.04
CA ASP A 266 -22.79 -7.10 7.24
C ASP A 266 -23.50 -8.47 7.18
#